data_AF-A0AAP7ZI09-F1
#
_entry.id   AF-A0AAP7ZI09-F1
#
_cell.length_a   1.000
_cell.length_b   1.000
_cell.length_c   1.000
_cell.angle_alpha   90.00
_cell.angle_beta   90.00
_cell.angle_gamma   90.00
#
_symmetry.space_group_name_H-M   'P 1'
#
loop_
_entity.id
_entity.type
_entity.pdbx_description
1 polymer ?
#
loop_
_entity_poly.entity_id
_entity_poly.type
_entity_poly.pdbx_seq_one_letter_code
_entity_poly.pdbx_strand_id
1 'polypeptide(L)'
;MKIPPTNLVVLKKTRRQPEPGDIFAFQLEQMPDRYFFGRVVATDTKIGNVRDFEAVLIYLYHASSPSKTDIPSLAPTDLLVPPIGANRLPWTRGFFEVVRSGPNTAADLLPQHCFRDVRGWFFDEYGNRLPEAVEPVGVCGVAGIGAIDDNISKALGLPLKEDASSD
;
A
#
# COMPACT_ATOMS: atom_id res chain seq x y z
N MET A 1 -0.73 18.88 -10.24
CA MET A 1 -0.83 17.45 -10.61
C MET A 1 -2.26 16.99 -10.37
N LYS A 2 -2.95 16.56 -11.42
CA LYS A 2 -4.32 16.00 -11.36
C LYS A 2 -4.25 14.64 -10.65
N ILE A 3 -5.23 14.34 -9.80
CA ILE A 3 -5.33 12.99 -9.20
C ILE A 3 -5.86 12.09 -10.32
N PRO A 4 -5.24 10.92 -10.58
CA PRO A 4 -5.82 9.98 -11.53
C PRO A 4 -7.21 9.52 -11.05
N PRO A 5 -8.09 9.09 -11.95
CA PRO A 5 -9.30 8.37 -11.58
C PRO A 5 -8.96 7.23 -10.62
N THR A 6 -9.78 7.07 -9.59
CA THR A 6 -9.55 6.04 -8.58
C THR A 6 -10.86 5.61 -7.95
N ASN A 7 -10.94 4.33 -7.55
CA ASN A 7 -12.01 3.79 -6.72
C ASN A 7 -11.85 4.17 -5.24
N LEU A 8 -10.67 4.66 -4.83
CA LEU A 8 -10.42 5.11 -3.47
C LEU A 8 -11.21 6.37 -3.12
N VAL A 9 -11.82 6.36 -1.94
CA VAL A 9 -12.57 7.48 -1.38
C VAL A 9 -11.65 8.35 -0.54
N VAL A 10 -11.81 9.68 -0.65
CA VAL A 10 -11.12 10.63 0.23
C VAL A 10 -11.74 10.58 1.63
N LEU A 11 -10.96 10.16 2.62
CA LEU A 11 -11.34 10.10 4.03
C LEU A 11 -10.90 11.35 4.79
N LYS A 12 -9.60 11.52 5.01
CA LYS A 12 -9.04 12.61 5.82
C LYS A 12 -7.64 12.99 5.34
N LYS A 13 -7.51 14.20 4.80
CA LYS A 13 -6.22 14.75 4.38
C LYS A 13 -5.33 15.02 5.60
N THR A 14 -4.05 14.69 5.48
CA THR A 14 -3.07 14.99 6.52
C THR A 14 -1.72 15.38 5.93
N ARG A 15 -0.97 16.23 6.64
CA ARG A 15 0.45 16.49 6.35
C ARG A 15 1.40 15.71 7.26
N ARG A 16 0.86 14.95 8.23
CA ARG A 16 1.64 14.05 9.08
C ARG A 16 2.34 13.02 8.17
N GLN A 17 3.61 12.79 8.43
CA GLN A 17 4.36 11.74 7.75
C GLN A 17 3.92 10.37 8.29
N PRO A 18 3.76 9.35 7.42
CA PRO A 18 3.54 7.99 7.90
C PRO A 18 4.77 7.50 8.65
N GLU A 19 4.56 6.73 9.72
CA GLU A 19 5.61 6.15 10.56
C GLU A 19 5.51 4.62 10.55
N PRO A 20 6.64 3.88 10.65
CA PRO A 20 6.61 2.43 10.79
C PRO A 20 5.68 1.98 11.93
N GLY A 21 4.74 1.11 11.57
CA GLY A 21 3.71 0.54 12.44
C GLY A 21 2.42 1.35 12.56
N ASP A 22 2.33 2.49 11.87
CA ASP A 22 1.03 3.10 11.60
C ASP A 22 0.11 2.11 10.86
N ILE A 23 -1.11 1.97 11.37
CA ILE A 23 -2.21 1.31 10.68
C ILE A 23 -3.11 2.40 10.12
N PHE A 24 -3.40 2.28 8.84
CA PHE A 24 -4.26 3.21 8.12
C PHE A 24 -5.48 2.50 7.56
N ALA A 25 -6.58 3.23 7.47
CA ALA A 25 -7.79 2.80 6.80
C ALA A 25 -7.88 3.43 5.40
N PHE A 26 -8.51 2.71 4.48
CA PHE A 26 -8.94 3.20 3.17
C PHE A 26 -10.33 2.65 2.85
N GLN A 27 -11.02 3.26 1.89
CA GLN A 27 -12.37 2.89 1.49
C GLN A 27 -12.51 2.94 -0.03
N LEU A 28 -13.37 2.09 -0.56
CA LEU A 28 -13.67 1.98 -1.98
C LEU A 28 -15.09 2.47 -2.25
N GLU A 29 -15.29 3.20 -3.35
CA GLU A 29 -16.59 3.74 -3.74
C GLU A 29 -17.66 2.64 -3.92
N GLN A 30 -17.25 1.46 -4.41
CA GLN A 30 -18.15 0.32 -4.62
C GLN A 30 -18.52 -0.42 -3.32
N MET A 31 -17.80 -0.17 -2.22
CA MET A 31 -18.03 -0.80 -0.91
C MET A 31 -18.08 0.25 0.20
N PRO A 32 -19.08 1.17 0.17
CA PRO A 32 -19.14 2.33 1.06
C PRO A 32 -19.46 1.98 2.52
N ASP A 33 -19.92 0.75 2.78
CA ASP A 33 -20.21 0.20 4.10
C ASP A 33 -18.99 -0.47 4.76
N ARG A 34 -17.82 -0.46 4.09
CA ARG A 34 -16.61 -1.14 4.55
C ARG A 34 -15.40 -0.22 4.50
N TYR A 35 -14.54 -0.40 5.49
CA TYR A 35 -13.18 0.10 5.55
C TYR A 35 -12.22 -1.07 5.44
N PHE A 36 -11.23 -0.91 4.59
CA PHE A 36 -10.08 -1.79 4.49
C PHE A 36 -8.91 -1.17 5.24
N PHE A 37 -7.91 -2.00 5.52
CA PHE A 37 -6.79 -1.59 6.33
C PHE A 37 -5.47 -1.89 5.64
N GLY A 38 -4.48 -1.05 5.96
CA GLY A 38 -3.10 -1.28 5.63
C GLY A 38 -2.19 -0.90 6.79
N ARG A 39 -0.93 -1.26 6.65
CA ARG A 39 0.11 -1.02 7.64
C ARG A 39 1.33 -0.43 6.97
N VAL A 40 1.94 0.56 7.62
CA VAL A 40 3.26 1.07 7.26
C VAL A 40 4.30 0.13 7.86
N VAL A 41 5.11 -0.49 7.01
CA VAL A 41 6.13 -1.46 7.43
C VAL A 41 7.45 -0.76 7.67
N ALA A 42 7.90 0.03 6.70
CA ALA A 42 9.16 0.75 6.72
C ALA A 42 9.04 2.05 5.92
N THR A 43 9.83 3.05 6.28
CA THR A 43 9.86 4.36 5.61
C THR A 43 11.24 4.72 5.07
N ASP A 44 12.27 3.91 5.38
CA ASP A 44 13.68 4.07 5.04
C ASP A 44 14.11 3.10 3.92
N THR A 45 13.22 2.88 2.96
CA THR A 45 13.40 1.85 1.93
C THR A 45 14.15 2.39 0.71
N LYS A 46 14.75 1.47 -0.06
CA LYS A 46 15.39 1.75 -1.37
C LYS A 46 14.58 1.21 -2.54
N ILE A 47 13.32 0.86 -2.33
CA ILE A 47 12.43 0.33 -3.36
C ILE A 47 12.32 1.37 -4.49
N GLY A 48 12.59 0.93 -5.73
CA GLY A 48 12.53 1.78 -6.92
C GLY A 48 13.80 2.58 -7.23
N ASN A 49 14.89 2.40 -6.47
CA ASN A 49 16.20 3.03 -6.74
C ASN A 49 16.17 4.57 -6.88
N VAL A 50 15.21 5.24 -6.27
CA VAL A 50 15.08 6.71 -6.34
C VAL A 50 15.87 7.33 -5.19
N ARG A 51 16.99 7.99 -5.50
CA ARG A 51 17.93 8.54 -4.50
C ARG A 51 17.32 9.57 -3.53
N ASP A 52 16.24 10.24 -3.93
CA ASP A 52 15.66 11.38 -3.20
C ASP A 52 14.20 11.15 -2.74
N PHE A 53 13.62 9.99 -3.07
CA PHE A 53 12.26 9.64 -2.67
C PHE A 53 12.28 8.31 -1.92
N GLU A 54 12.31 8.41 -0.60
CA GLU A 54 12.11 7.26 0.28
C GLU A 54 10.69 6.72 0.07
N ALA A 55 10.60 5.54 -0.52
CA ALA A 55 9.34 4.84 -0.66
C ALA A 55 8.88 4.35 0.72
N VAL A 56 7.59 4.48 0.98
CA VAL A 56 6.95 3.94 2.16
C VAL A 56 6.51 2.52 1.82
N LEU A 57 7.14 1.52 2.44
CA LEU A 57 6.68 0.14 2.30
C LEU A 57 5.40 -0.04 3.08
N ILE A 58 4.36 -0.50 2.38
CA ILE A 58 3.05 -0.77 2.95
C ILE A 58 2.59 -2.19 2.68
N TYR A 59 1.79 -2.68 3.62
CA TYR A 59 0.90 -3.82 3.44
C TYR A 59 -0.54 -3.34 3.31
N LEU A 60 -1.33 -4.06 2.51
CA LEU A 60 -2.76 -3.89 2.36
C LEU A 60 -3.40 -5.25 2.62
N TYR A 61 -4.45 -5.32 3.43
CA TYR A 61 -5.04 -6.59 3.90
C TYR A 61 -6.42 -6.84 3.27
N HIS A 62 -6.79 -8.11 3.12
CA HIS A 62 -8.16 -8.49 2.74
C HIS A 62 -9.18 -8.18 3.84
N ALA A 63 -8.74 -8.24 5.10
CA ALA A 63 -9.54 -7.89 6.26
C ALA A 63 -10.18 -6.49 6.14
N SER A 64 -11.49 -6.42 6.42
CA SER A 64 -12.29 -5.20 6.39
C SER A 64 -13.24 -5.12 7.59
N SER A 65 -13.76 -3.93 7.85
CA SER A 65 -14.65 -3.63 8.98
C SER A 65 -15.65 -2.54 8.60
N PRO A 66 -16.88 -2.53 9.14
CA PRO A 66 -17.81 -1.41 8.97
C PRO A 66 -17.36 -0.14 9.70
N SER A 67 -16.34 -0.23 10.57
CA SER A 67 -15.81 0.90 11.33
C SER A 67 -14.30 1.03 11.16
N LYS A 68 -13.81 2.28 11.12
CA LYS A 68 -12.37 2.60 11.14
C LYS A 68 -11.71 2.33 12.50
N THR A 69 -12.49 2.28 13.57
CA THR A 69 -11.98 2.06 14.94
C THR A 69 -11.89 0.57 15.29
N ASP A 70 -12.76 -0.24 14.67
CA ASP A 70 -12.86 -1.66 14.96
C ASP A 70 -11.96 -2.42 13.99
N ILE A 71 -10.66 -2.23 14.19
CA ILE A 71 -9.60 -2.78 13.33
C ILE A 71 -9.56 -4.31 13.52
N PRO A 72 -9.79 -5.11 12.46
CA PRO A 72 -9.73 -6.57 12.54
C PRO A 72 -8.29 -7.05 12.76
N SER A 73 -8.11 -8.37 12.95
CA SER A 73 -6.77 -8.96 12.95
C SER A 73 -6.11 -8.77 11.58
N LEU A 74 -4.90 -8.20 11.57
CA LEU A 74 -4.14 -7.91 10.35
C LEU A 74 -2.92 -8.83 10.28
N ALA A 75 -3.09 -10.01 9.69
CA ALA A 75 -2.03 -11.00 9.57
C ALA A 75 -1.26 -10.83 8.25
N PRO A 76 0.08 -10.92 8.22
CA PRO A 76 0.87 -10.84 6.99
C PRO A 76 0.60 -12.00 6.02
N THR A 77 -0.11 -13.04 6.44
CA THR A 77 -0.61 -14.12 5.57
C THR A 77 -1.90 -13.76 4.83
N ASP A 78 -2.56 -12.65 5.20
CA ASP A 78 -3.85 -12.19 4.64
C ASP A 78 -3.68 -10.87 3.86
N LEU A 79 -2.58 -10.75 3.12
CA LEU A 79 -2.32 -9.60 2.27
C LEU A 79 -3.23 -9.63 1.04
N LEU A 80 -3.87 -8.49 0.78
CA LEU A 80 -4.70 -8.25 -0.40
C LEU A 80 -3.88 -8.25 -1.69
N VAL A 81 -2.67 -7.71 -1.62
CA VAL A 81 -1.71 -7.61 -2.71
C VAL A 81 -0.30 -7.79 -2.15
N PRO A 82 0.69 -8.20 -2.98
CA PRO A 82 2.08 -8.19 -2.55
C PRO A 82 2.50 -6.83 -1.99
N PRO A 83 3.53 -6.79 -1.11
CA PRO A 83 4.01 -5.54 -0.51
C PRO A 83 4.29 -4.47 -1.56
N ILE A 84 3.94 -3.21 -1.25
CA ILE A 84 4.05 -2.09 -2.18
C ILE A 84 4.98 -1.03 -1.61
N GLY A 85 5.95 -0.58 -2.40
CA GLY A 85 6.61 0.71 -2.17
C GLY A 85 5.70 1.84 -2.64
N ALA A 86 5.17 2.65 -1.75
CA ALA A 86 4.26 3.76 -2.06
C ALA A 86 4.92 5.11 -1.84
N ASN A 87 4.49 6.14 -2.57
CA ASN A 87 4.82 7.52 -2.20
C ASN A 87 3.86 8.04 -1.10
N ARG A 88 4.11 9.26 -0.60
CA ARG A 88 3.31 9.88 0.47
C ARG A 88 1.98 10.51 -0.02
N LEU A 89 1.65 10.44 -1.31
CA LEU A 89 0.44 11.06 -1.86
C LEU A 89 -0.87 10.49 -1.31
N PRO A 90 -1.03 9.18 -1.07
CA PRO A 90 -2.27 8.63 -0.51
C PRO A 90 -2.69 9.31 0.79
N TRP A 91 -1.76 9.58 1.71
CA TRP A 91 -2.04 10.30 2.96
C TRP A 91 -2.30 11.79 2.76
N THR A 92 -1.44 12.46 1.98
CA THR A 92 -1.59 13.92 1.75
C THR A 92 -2.85 14.30 0.99
N ARG A 93 -3.35 13.38 0.15
CA ARG A 93 -4.64 13.51 -0.56
C ARG A 93 -5.83 12.94 0.22
N GLY A 94 -5.56 12.23 1.31
CA GLY A 94 -6.56 11.76 2.27
C GLY A 94 -7.23 10.44 1.92
N PHE A 95 -6.69 9.69 0.96
CA PHE A 95 -7.15 8.34 0.64
C PHE A 95 -6.78 7.35 1.74
N PHE A 96 -5.62 7.56 2.38
CA PHE A 96 -5.18 6.80 3.55
C PHE A 96 -5.29 7.67 4.80
N GLU A 97 -6.05 7.20 5.78
CA GLU A 97 -6.20 7.82 7.08
C GLU A 97 -5.54 6.96 8.15
N VAL A 98 -4.55 7.48 8.88
CA VAL A 98 -3.98 6.73 10.02
C VAL A 98 -5.02 6.66 11.15
N VAL A 99 -5.33 5.44 11.58
CA VAL A 99 -6.35 5.14 12.59
C VAL A 99 -5.76 4.59 13.89
N ARG A 100 -4.55 4.02 13.84
CA ARG A 100 -3.80 3.57 15.02
C ARG A 100 -2.31 3.69 14.75
N SER A 101 -1.55 4.12 15.75
CA SER A 101 -0.09 4.18 15.71
C SER A 101 0.49 3.29 16.79
N GLY A 102 1.64 2.69 16.52
CA GLY A 102 2.36 1.79 17.42
C GLY A 102 3.52 1.12 16.69
N PRO A 103 4.45 0.47 17.40
CA PRO A 103 5.56 -0.23 16.75
C PRO A 103 5.06 -1.48 16.00
N ASN A 104 5.75 -1.82 14.92
CA ASN A 104 5.64 -3.15 14.33
C ASN A 104 6.26 -4.20 15.25
N THR A 105 5.63 -5.36 15.35
CA THR A 105 6.19 -6.58 15.94
C THR A 105 6.62 -7.53 14.83
N ALA A 106 7.48 -8.51 15.15
CA ALA A 106 7.89 -9.53 14.18
C ALA A 106 6.70 -10.34 13.62
N ALA A 107 5.62 -10.50 14.39
CA ALA A 107 4.41 -11.21 13.95
C ALA A 107 3.56 -10.39 12.95
N ASP A 108 3.77 -9.08 12.88
CA ASP A 108 3.06 -8.20 11.93
C ASP A 108 3.67 -8.23 10.53
N LEU A 109 4.90 -8.75 10.40
CA LEU A 109 5.74 -8.61 9.22
C LEU A 109 5.98 -9.96 8.52
N LEU A 110 6.17 -9.89 7.20
CA LEU A 110 6.72 -11.00 6.44
C LEU A 110 8.18 -11.25 6.89
N PRO A 111 8.64 -12.51 6.92
CA PRO A 111 10.02 -12.82 7.30
C PRO A 111 11.05 -12.31 6.28
N GLN A 112 10.64 -12.13 5.02
CA GLN A 112 11.47 -11.59 3.94
C GLN A 112 10.57 -10.88 2.94
N HIS A 113 10.90 -9.63 2.59
CA HIS A 113 10.29 -8.96 1.45
C HIS A 113 11.03 -9.29 0.17
N CYS A 114 10.30 -9.34 -0.95
CA CYS A 114 10.87 -9.56 -2.27
C CYS A 114 10.21 -8.64 -3.28
N PHE A 115 11.01 -7.95 -4.07
CA PHE A 115 10.57 -7.05 -5.13
C PHE A 115 11.29 -7.39 -6.43
N ARG A 116 10.52 -7.58 -7.50
CA ARG A 116 11.06 -7.84 -8.83
C ARG A 116 11.22 -6.54 -9.62
N ASP A 117 12.41 -6.29 -10.15
CA ASP A 117 12.66 -5.17 -11.06
C ASP A 117 12.31 -5.49 -12.52
N VAL A 118 12.45 -4.50 -13.40
CA VAL A 118 12.17 -4.64 -14.84
C VAL A 118 13.12 -5.61 -15.57
N ARG A 119 14.25 -5.98 -14.96
CA ARG A 119 15.22 -6.95 -15.48
C ARG A 119 14.90 -8.37 -15.00
N GLY A 120 13.90 -8.52 -14.13
CA GLY A 120 13.55 -9.80 -13.50
C GLY A 120 14.44 -10.15 -12.30
N TRP A 121 15.24 -9.21 -11.79
CA TRP A 121 16.04 -9.43 -10.59
C TRP A 121 15.22 -9.17 -9.34
N PHE A 122 15.55 -9.90 -8.28
CA PHE A 122 14.86 -9.83 -6.98
C PHE A 122 15.70 -9.06 -5.96
N PHE A 123 15.03 -8.22 -5.19
CA PHE A 123 15.62 -7.42 -4.14
C PHE A 123 14.74 -7.40 -2.90
N ASP A 124 15.35 -7.20 -1.74
CA ASP A 124 14.62 -6.79 -0.54
C ASP A 124 14.29 -5.28 -0.58
N GLU A 125 13.58 -4.79 0.44
CA GLU A 125 13.20 -3.39 0.59
C GLU A 125 14.39 -2.43 0.76
N TYR A 126 15.57 -2.95 1.10
CA TYR A 126 16.80 -2.19 1.32
C TYR A 126 17.75 -2.19 0.11
N GLY A 127 17.32 -2.84 -0.98
CA GLY A 127 18.06 -2.94 -2.24
C GLY A 127 19.12 -4.04 -2.26
N ASN A 128 19.11 -4.96 -1.29
CA ASN A 128 19.98 -6.13 -1.32
C ASN A 128 19.43 -7.14 -2.32
N ARG A 129 20.30 -7.66 -3.19
CA ARG A 129 19.91 -8.64 -4.19
C ARG A 129 19.61 -9.98 -3.55
N LEU A 130 18.48 -10.57 -3.90
CA LEU A 130 18.09 -11.91 -3.51
C LEU A 130 18.50 -12.92 -4.61
N PRO A 131 18.90 -14.15 -4.24
CA PRO A 131 19.28 -15.17 -5.21
C PRO A 131 18.07 -15.73 -5.97
N GLU A 132 16.89 -15.72 -5.34
CA GLU A 132 15.65 -16.26 -5.87
C GLU A 132 14.43 -15.45 -5.39
N ALA A 133 13.27 -15.74 -5.98
CA ALA A 133 12.01 -15.15 -5.58
C ALA A 133 11.55 -15.69 -4.22
N VAL A 134 11.04 -14.81 -3.36
CA VAL A 134 10.40 -15.18 -2.09
C VAL A 134 8.99 -14.58 -2.08
N GLU A 135 7.97 -15.42 -2.07
CA GLU A 135 6.59 -14.94 -2.11
C GLU A 135 6.14 -14.29 -0.78
N PRO A 136 5.28 -13.26 -0.83
CA PRO A 136 4.75 -12.61 -2.02
C PRO A 136 5.73 -11.63 -2.70
N VAL A 137 5.84 -11.71 -4.04
CA VAL A 137 6.75 -10.84 -4.82
C VAL A 137 6.07 -9.54 -5.27
N GLY A 138 6.52 -8.42 -4.71
CA GLY A 138 6.13 -7.06 -5.12
C GLY A 138 6.85 -6.56 -6.37
N VAL A 139 6.49 -5.36 -6.83
CA VAL A 139 7.19 -4.66 -7.92
C VAL A 139 8.25 -3.73 -7.34
N CYS A 140 9.48 -3.79 -7.86
CA CYS A 140 10.53 -2.84 -7.49
C CYS A 140 10.25 -1.50 -8.19
N GLY A 141 9.53 -0.62 -7.50
CA GLY A 141 9.13 0.69 -7.98
C GLY A 141 8.26 1.41 -6.95
N VAL A 142 8.12 2.73 -7.13
CA VAL A 142 7.27 3.54 -6.26
C VAL A 142 5.89 3.71 -6.89
N ALA A 143 4.88 3.12 -6.27
CA ALA A 143 3.49 3.23 -6.68
C ALA A 143 2.88 4.57 -6.23
N GLY A 144 2.20 5.24 -7.18
CA GLY A 144 1.26 6.32 -6.88
C GLY A 144 -0.15 5.79 -6.63
N ILE A 145 -1.08 6.70 -6.34
CA ILE A 145 -2.48 6.37 -6.01
C ILE A 145 -3.16 5.50 -7.08
N GLY A 146 -3.00 5.83 -8.37
CA GLY A 146 -3.62 5.06 -9.46
C GLY A 146 -3.12 3.61 -9.52
N ALA A 147 -1.80 3.39 -9.41
CA ALA A 147 -1.25 2.04 -9.41
C ALA A 147 -1.65 1.23 -8.15
N ILE A 148 -1.76 1.88 -7.00
CA ILE A 148 -2.28 1.26 -5.77
C ILE A 148 -3.75 0.86 -5.96
N ASP A 149 -4.57 1.76 -6.50
CA ASP A 149 -5.98 1.51 -6.79
C ASP A 149 -6.19 0.38 -7.79
N ASP A 150 -5.41 0.34 -8.86
CA ASP A 150 -5.44 -0.74 -9.85
C ASP A 150 -5.15 -2.10 -9.21
N ASN A 151 -4.14 -2.17 -8.33
CA ASN A 151 -3.77 -3.38 -7.63
C ASN A 151 -4.89 -3.85 -6.69
N ILE A 152 -5.47 -2.92 -5.91
CA ILE A 152 -6.61 -3.21 -5.03
C ILE A 152 -7.82 -3.67 -5.84
N SER A 153 -8.16 -2.95 -6.90
CA SER A 153 -9.33 -3.22 -7.73
C SER A 153 -9.22 -4.58 -8.42
N LYS A 154 -8.06 -4.91 -8.99
CA LYS A 154 -7.81 -6.24 -9.57
C LYS A 154 -7.93 -7.35 -8.53
N ALA A 155 -7.35 -7.17 -7.34
CA ALA A 155 -7.41 -8.16 -6.26
C ALA A 155 -8.83 -8.41 -5.75
N LEU A 156 -9.68 -7.38 -5.77
CA LEU A 156 -11.09 -7.46 -5.34
C LEU A 156 -12.07 -7.74 -6.48
N GLY A 157 -11.61 -7.90 -7.73
CA GLY A 157 -12.46 -8.10 -8.90
C GLY A 157 -13.34 -6.90 -9.26
N LEU A 158 -12.90 -5.68 -8.92
CA LEU A 158 -13.59 -4.42 -9.21
C LEU A 158 -13.14 -3.86 -10.58
N PRO A 159 -14.04 -3.17 -11.31
CA PRO A 159 -13.66 -2.45 -12.52
C PRO A 159 -12.66 -1.33 -12.20
N LEU A 160 -11.66 -1.16 -13.05
CA LEU A 160 -10.74 -0.02 -12.96
C LEU A 160 -11.47 1.27 -13.31
N LYS A 161 -11.14 2.38 -12.66
CA LYS A 161 -11.59 3.70 -13.12
C LYS A 161 -10.75 4.13 -14.31
N GLU A 162 -11.38 4.30 -15.45
CA GLU A 162 -10.75 4.89 -16.62
C GLU A 162 -10.69 6.42 -16.49
N ASP A 163 -9.71 7.02 -17.15
CA ASP A 163 -9.70 8.45 -17.38
C ASP A 163 -10.96 8.83 -18.16
N ALA A 164 -11.77 9.71 -17.58
CA ALA A 164 -12.79 10.44 -18.33
C ALA A 164 -12.07 11.37 -19.32
N SER A 165 -11.60 10.78 -20.41
CA SER A 165 -11.09 11.46 -21.60
C SER A 165 -11.69 10.78 -22.82
N SER A 166 -12.97 11.05 -23.05
CA SER A 166 -13.55 11.12 -24.39
C SER A 166 -14.56 12.27 -24.35
N ASP A 167 -14.14 13.43 -24.82
CA ASP A 167 -14.96 14.42 -25.53
C ASP A 167 -14.01 15.30 -26.36
#